data_AF-A0A2I1GDV9-F1
#
_entry.id   AF-A0A2I1GDV9-F1
#
_cell.length_a   1.000
_cell.length_b   1.000
_cell.length_c   1.000
_cell.angle_alpha   90.00
_cell.angle_beta   90.00
_cell.angle_gamma   90.00
#
_symmetry.space_group_name_H-M   'P 1'
#
loop_
_entity.id
_entity.type
_entity.pdbx_description
1 polymer ?
#
loop_
_entity_poly.entity_id
_entity_poly.type
_entity_poly.pdbx_seq_one_letter_code
_entity_poly.pdbx_strand_id
1 'polypeptide(L)'
;MEQNYYNCRQAFIESQIKLIEQDFTPSERWLSKAERARDQIPLSVIDSVLTKLNTNNKKQHKQSFNRQSIRQILEQLQYLRDQKFKDALEGRVRVEIKENYDDLSWIESFPEKWPYVSNYEIDEEQFERYAPLRSSVRKLQEEYIAIKEKCDHYKSLYALVEPLDKSDIQQNVIAKNAPVVNEIKRMRILSKLYFFRIFRVLMKQNSVLIMYSEYLVPKLMSTLERRSDFLSKRQQEQELSKSKYNLNIT
;
A
#
# COMPACT_ATOMS: atom_id res chain seq x y z
N MET A 1 -16.76 -16.34 4.51
CA MET A 1 -17.70 -16.23 5.65
C MET A 1 -19.17 -16.28 5.20
N GLU A 2 -19.56 -15.51 4.18
CA GLU A 2 -20.95 -15.43 3.70
C GLU A 2 -21.53 -16.75 3.19
N GLN A 3 -20.73 -17.52 2.43
CA GLN A 3 -21.15 -18.84 1.93
C GLN A 3 -21.50 -19.84 3.05
N ASN A 4 -20.84 -19.70 4.22
CA ASN A 4 -21.10 -20.57 5.37
C ASN A 4 -22.46 -20.25 6.01
N TYR A 5 -22.83 -18.97 6.11
CA TYR A 5 -24.13 -18.57 6.63
C TYR A 5 -25.29 -19.08 5.76
N TYR A 6 -25.16 -18.93 4.43
CA TYR A 6 -26.17 -19.39 3.48
C TYR A 6 -26.39 -20.90 3.59
N ASN A 7 -25.30 -21.68 3.54
CA ASN A 7 -25.36 -23.14 3.60
C ASN A 7 -25.93 -23.63 4.93
N CYS A 8 -25.53 -23.03 6.07
CA CYS A 8 -26.08 -23.37 7.38
C CYS A 8 -27.59 -23.10 7.47
N ARG A 9 -28.05 -21.96 6.94
CA ARG A 9 -29.48 -21.61 6.94
C ARG A 9 -30.29 -22.49 6.01
N GLN A 10 -29.75 -22.82 4.84
CA GLN A 10 -30.38 -23.76 3.92
C GLN A 10 -30.54 -25.14 4.57
N ALA A 11 -29.47 -25.70 5.15
CA ALA A 11 -29.52 -26.98 5.84
C ALA A 11 -30.52 -26.97 7.01
N PHE A 12 -30.59 -25.86 7.75
CA PHE A 12 -31.60 -25.69 8.79
C PHE A 12 -33.02 -25.73 8.24
N ILE A 13 -33.34 -24.94 7.20
CA ILE A 13 -34.69 -24.92 6.61
C ILE A 13 -35.05 -26.30 6.06
N GLU A 14 -34.13 -26.97 5.36
CA GLU A 14 -34.33 -28.32 4.87
C GLU A 14 -34.57 -29.33 6.01
N SER A 15 -33.88 -29.18 7.14
CA SER A 15 -34.12 -30.02 8.32
C SER A 15 -35.51 -29.79 8.92
N GLN A 16 -35.97 -28.54 8.98
CA GLN A 16 -37.29 -28.20 9.51
C GLN A 16 -38.40 -28.69 8.57
N ILE A 17 -38.21 -28.57 7.26
CA ILE A 17 -39.16 -29.09 6.27
C ILE A 17 -39.27 -30.61 6.40
N LYS A 18 -38.16 -31.34 6.58
CA LYS A 18 -38.19 -32.79 6.79
C LYS A 18 -38.98 -33.21 8.03
N LEU A 19 -38.93 -32.42 9.11
CA LEU A 19 -39.73 -32.68 10.31
C LEU A 19 -41.22 -32.45 10.06
N ILE A 20 -41.57 -31.42 9.29
CA ILE A 20 -42.95 -31.08 8.96
C ILE A 20 -43.55 -32.07 7.94
N GLU A 21 -42.74 -32.58 7.00
CA GLU A 21 -43.14 -33.57 6.00
C GLU A 21 -43.34 -34.98 6.56
N GLN A 22 -43.08 -35.20 7.84
CA GLN A 22 -43.28 -36.50 8.48
C GLN A 22 -44.75 -36.93 8.39
N ASP A 23 -44.98 -38.17 7.96
CA ASP A 23 -46.31 -38.74 7.84
C ASP A 23 -46.97 -38.87 9.22
N PHE A 24 -48.26 -38.55 9.29
CA PHE A 24 -49.03 -38.77 10.52
C PHE A 24 -49.29 -40.26 10.67
N THR A 25 -48.75 -40.83 11.74
CA THR A 25 -49.06 -42.19 12.18
C THR A 25 -49.96 -42.12 13.43
N PRO A 26 -51.00 -42.96 13.52
CA PRO A 26 -51.85 -42.99 14.69
C PRO A 26 -51.02 -43.45 15.89
N SER A 27 -51.08 -42.66 16.98
CA SER A 27 -50.36 -43.02 18.20
C SER A 27 -50.94 -44.30 18.82
N GLU A 28 -50.08 -45.14 19.41
CA GLU A 28 -50.47 -46.39 20.08
C GLU A 28 -51.53 -46.17 21.18
N ARG A 29 -51.43 -45.02 21.87
CA ARG A 29 -52.42 -44.57 22.87
C ARG A 29 -53.79 -44.29 22.25
N TRP A 30 -53.83 -43.74 21.04
CA TRP A 30 -55.07 -43.48 20.31
C TRP A 30 -55.70 -44.78 19.82
N LEU A 31 -54.90 -45.71 19.26
CA LEU A 31 -55.37 -47.03 18.83
C LEU A 31 -56.00 -47.81 19.99
N SER A 32 -55.32 -47.84 21.15
CA SER A 32 -55.81 -48.46 22.38
C SER A 32 -57.14 -47.86 22.89
N LYS A 33 -57.42 -46.59 22.58
CA LYS A 33 -58.67 -45.91 22.94
C LYS A 33 -59.77 -46.18 21.92
N ALA A 34 -59.41 -46.24 20.64
CA ALA A 34 -60.31 -46.57 19.54
C ALA A 34 -60.85 -48.01 19.66
N GLU A 35 -60.01 -48.98 20.07
CA GLU A 35 -60.43 -50.36 20.33
C GLU A 35 -61.43 -50.50 21.48
N ARG A 36 -61.33 -49.63 22.49
CA ARG A 36 -62.23 -49.61 23.65
C ARG A 36 -63.50 -48.79 23.42
N ALA A 37 -63.64 -48.11 22.27
CA ALA A 37 -64.81 -47.32 21.96
C ALA A 37 -65.99 -48.23 21.57
N ARG A 38 -67.22 -47.80 21.90
CA ARG A 38 -68.45 -48.55 21.55
C ARG A 38 -68.72 -48.57 20.04
N ASP A 39 -68.35 -47.50 19.34
CA ASP A 39 -68.44 -47.38 17.89
C ASP A 39 -67.06 -47.68 17.28
N GLN A 40 -66.84 -48.94 16.90
CA GLN A 40 -65.57 -49.36 16.30
C GLN A 40 -65.52 -48.92 14.84
N ILE A 41 -64.68 -47.93 14.55
CA ILE A 41 -64.35 -47.58 13.17
C ILE A 41 -63.39 -48.65 12.64
N PRO A 42 -63.66 -49.28 11.49
CA PRO A 42 -62.74 -50.25 10.91
C PRO A 42 -61.37 -49.62 10.65
N LEU A 43 -60.30 -50.31 11.05
CA LEU A 43 -58.91 -49.86 10.85
C LEU A 43 -58.62 -49.54 9.37
N SER A 44 -59.22 -50.31 8.46
CA SER A 44 -59.13 -50.07 7.01
C SER A 44 -59.64 -48.68 6.58
N VAL A 45 -60.70 -48.16 7.22
CA VAL A 45 -61.22 -46.82 6.93
C VAL A 45 -60.25 -45.76 7.47
N ILE A 46 -59.71 -45.96 8.66
CA ILE A 46 -58.71 -45.07 9.28
C ILE A 46 -57.46 -45.00 8.38
N ASP A 47 -56.94 -46.13 7.92
CA ASP A 47 -55.80 -46.20 7.01
C ASP A 47 -56.10 -45.50 5.67
N SER A 48 -57.32 -45.65 5.14
CA SER A 48 -57.73 -44.96 3.91
C SER A 48 -57.82 -43.43 4.07
N VAL A 49 -58.22 -42.96 5.25
CA VAL A 49 -58.31 -41.53 5.55
C VAL A 49 -56.91 -40.96 5.83
N LEU A 50 -56.07 -41.70 6.55
CA LEU A 50 -54.69 -41.32 6.83
C LEU A 50 -53.85 -41.26 5.56
N THR A 51 -53.98 -42.25 4.66
CA THR A 51 -53.30 -42.22 3.36
C THR A 51 -53.74 -41.01 2.52
N LYS A 52 -55.04 -40.69 2.49
CA LYS A 52 -55.56 -39.47 1.83
C LYS A 52 -55.05 -38.19 2.48
N LEU A 53 -55.00 -38.13 3.80
CA LEU A 53 -54.52 -36.97 4.54
C LEU A 53 -53.03 -36.74 4.31
N ASN A 54 -52.22 -37.80 4.43
CA ASN A 54 -50.77 -37.74 4.20
C ASN A 54 -50.44 -37.38 2.76
N THR A 55 -51.18 -37.90 1.78
CA THR A 55 -50.99 -37.53 0.35
C THR A 55 -51.38 -36.08 0.08
N ASN A 56 -52.48 -35.58 0.66
CA ASN A 56 -52.86 -34.18 0.53
C ASN A 56 -51.85 -33.25 1.21
N ASN A 57 -51.38 -33.61 2.40
CA ASN A 57 -50.39 -32.82 3.12
C ASN A 57 -49.05 -32.76 2.37
N LYS A 58 -48.57 -33.89 1.83
CA LYS A 58 -47.40 -33.92 0.93
C LYS A 58 -47.59 -33.02 -0.29
N LYS A 59 -48.78 -32.97 -0.88
CA LYS A 59 -49.09 -32.08 -2.00
C LYS A 59 -49.02 -30.61 -1.59
N GLN A 60 -49.59 -30.26 -0.45
CA GLN A 60 -49.56 -28.90 0.09
C GLN A 60 -48.12 -28.48 0.46
N HIS A 61 -47.35 -29.34 1.12
CA HIS A 61 -45.95 -29.06 1.44
C HIS A 61 -45.09 -28.82 0.19
N LYS A 62 -45.25 -29.63 -0.85
CA LYS A 62 -44.57 -29.39 -2.14
C LYS A 62 -44.94 -28.07 -2.80
N GLN A 63 -46.18 -27.60 -2.60
CA GLN A 63 -46.64 -26.31 -3.13
C GLN A 63 -46.09 -25.13 -2.32
N SER A 64 -46.16 -25.20 -1.00
CA SER A 64 -45.71 -24.14 -0.09
C SER A 64 -44.19 -24.04 -0.02
N PHE A 65 -43.51 -25.18 0.11
CA PHE A 65 -42.04 -25.29 0.22
C PHE A 65 -41.39 -25.61 -1.12
N ASN A 66 -41.81 -24.92 -2.18
CA ASN A 66 -41.12 -25.01 -3.46
C ASN A 66 -39.65 -24.55 -3.31
N ARG A 67 -38.74 -25.16 -4.08
CA ARG A 67 -37.31 -24.80 -4.12
C ARG A 67 -37.12 -23.30 -4.36
N GLN A 68 -37.96 -22.70 -5.20
CA GLN A 68 -37.92 -21.27 -5.49
C GLN A 68 -38.30 -20.42 -4.26
N SER A 69 -39.35 -20.82 -3.52
CA SER A 69 -39.78 -20.13 -2.30
C SER A 69 -38.69 -20.20 -1.22
N ILE A 70 -38.06 -21.35 -1.04
CA ILE A 70 -36.94 -21.54 -0.10
C ILE A 70 -35.78 -20.61 -0.47
N ARG A 71 -35.41 -20.57 -1.76
CA ARG A 71 -34.36 -19.67 -2.24
C ARG A 71 -34.68 -18.21 -1.98
N GLN A 72 -35.91 -17.76 -2.26
CA GLN A 72 -36.34 -16.38 -2.01
C GLN A 72 -36.26 -16.02 -0.52
N ILE A 73 -36.70 -16.91 0.38
CA ILE A 73 -36.59 -16.69 1.82
C ILE A 73 -35.13 -16.57 2.25
N LEU A 74 -34.25 -17.42 1.73
CA LEU A 74 -32.81 -17.35 2.03
C LEU A 74 -32.19 -16.03 1.54
N GLU A 75 -32.54 -15.59 0.32
CA GLU A 75 -32.09 -14.31 -0.23
C GLU A 75 -32.61 -13.13 0.60
N GLN A 76 -33.88 -13.16 1.03
CA GLN A 76 -34.45 -12.12 1.92
C GLN A 76 -33.76 -12.10 3.29
N LEU A 77 -33.49 -13.26 3.89
CA LEU A 77 -32.77 -13.34 5.16
C LEU A 77 -31.34 -12.80 5.05
N GLN A 78 -30.67 -13.10 3.93
CA GLN A 78 -29.35 -12.54 3.64
C GLN A 78 -29.43 -11.03 3.47
N TYR A 79 -30.38 -10.54 2.69
CA TYR A 79 -30.60 -9.11 2.49
C TYR A 79 -30.86 -8.38 3.83
N LEU A 80 -31.75 -8.90 4.67
CA LEU A 80 -32.05 -8.32 5.98
C LEU A 80 -30.84 -8.36 6.92
N ARG A 81 -30.04 -9.41 6.87
CA ARG A 81 -28.77 -9.49 7.62
C ARG A 81 -27.83 -8.39 7.15
N ASP A 82 -27.63 -8.26 5.84
CA ASP A 82 -26.72 -7.29 5.26
C ASP A 82 -27.19 -5.86 5.49
N GLN A 83 -28.51 -5.61 5.46
CA GLN A 83 -29.11 -4.35 5.90
C GLN A 83 -28.80 -4.09 7.37
N LYS A 84 -29.06 -5.03 8.28
CA LYS A 84 -28.71 -4.86 9.69
C LYS A 84 -27.22 -4.59 9.91
N PHE A 85 -26.34 -5.22 9.13
CA PHE A 85 -24.92 -4.90 9.15
C PHE A 85 -24.66 -3.48 8.65
N LYS A 86 -25.28 -3.05 7.56
CA LYS A 86 -25.16 -1.69 7.04
C LYS A 86 -25.68 -0.65 8.04
N ASP A 87 -26.88 -0.85 8.59
CA ASP A 87 -27.50 0.02 9.58
C ASP A 87 -26.66 0.06 10.86
N ALA A 88 -26.09 -1.07 11.29
CA ALA A 88 -25.18 -1.11 12.43
C ALA A 88 -23.84 -0.39 12.15
N LEU A 89 -23.41 -0.34 10.89
CA LEU A 89 -22.19 0.34 10.44
C LEU A 89 -22.43 1.82 10.09
N GLU A 90 -23.67 2.23 9.85
CA GLU A 90 -24.04 3.61 9.56
C GLU A 90 -23.72 4.48 10.80
N GLY A 91 -22.83 5.45 10.63
CA GLY A 91 -22.28 6.26 11.73
C GLY A 91 -21.00 5.71 12.39
N ARG A 92 -20.46 4.57 11.94
CA ARG A 92 -19.15 4.07 12.41
C ARG A 92 -18.02 4.41 11.45
N VAL A 93 -16.86 4.76 12.01
CA VAL A 93 -15.62 4.85 11.24
C VAL A 93 -15.13 3.43 10.95
N ARG A 94 -14.98 3.10 9.67
CA ARG A 94 -14.33 1.86 9.25
C ARG A 94 -12.83 2.03 9.42
N VAL A 95 -12.26 1.25 10.32
CA VAL A 95 -10.81 1.11 10.47
C VAL A 95 -10.43 -0.24 9.86
N GLU A 96 -9.67 -0.20 8.77
CA GLU A 96 -9.11 -1.41 8.18
C GLU A 96 -7.96 -1.90 9.07
N ILE A 97 -8.23 -2.94 9.87
CA ILE A 97 -7.18 -3.63 10.62
C ILE A 97 -6.43 -4.49 9.60
N LYS A 98 -5.37 -3.95 8.99
CA LYS A 98 -4.46 -4.73 8.14
C LYS A 98 -3.68 -5.71 9.01
N GLU A 99 -3.51 -6.95 8.52
CA GLU A 99 -2.68 -7.98 9.17
C GLU A 99 -1.17 -7.66 9.06
N ASN A 100 -0.78 -6.82 8.10
CA ASN A 100 0.61 -6.40 7.93
C ASN A 100 0.81 -4.96 8.45
N TYR A 101 1.59 -4.85 9.53
CA TYR A 101 1.92 -3.59 10.19
C TYR A 101 3.12 -2.85 9.56
N ASP A 102 3.74 -3.41 8.52
CA ASP A 102 4.89 -2.81 7.83
C ASP A 102 4.55 -1.51 7.09
N ASP A 103 3.28 -1.33 6.71
CA ASP A 103 2.79 -0.20 5.93
C ASP A 103 2.30 0.93 6.86
N LEU A 104 3.19 1.85 7.26
CA LEU A 104 2.89 2.91 8.24
C LEU A 104 1.70 3.83 7.87
N SER A 105 1.15 3.73 6.65
CA SER A 105 -0.07 4.44 6.26
C SER A 105 -1.32 3.97 7.01
N TRP A 106 -1.31 2.80 7.66
CA TRP A 106 -2.48 2.29 8.39
C TRP A 106 -2.86 3.19 9.57
N ILE A 107 -1.89 3.83 10.24
CA ILE A 107 -2.14 4.75 11.37
C ILE A 107 -2.88 6.02 10.91
N GLU A 108 -2.63 6.47 9.68
CA GLU A 108 -3.31 7.64 9.11
C GLU A 108 -4.80 7.37 8.84
N SER A 109 -5.18 6.10 8.64
CA SER A 109 -6.59 5.72 8.48
C SER A 109 -7.41 5.89 9.76
N PHE A 110 -6.75 6.03 10.92
CA PHE A 110 -7.42 6.23 12.19
C PHE A 110 -7.88 7.68 12.35
N PRO A 111 -9.14 7.90 12.75
CA PRO A 111 -9.66 9.25 12.94
C PRO A 111 -8.94 9.93 14.11
N GLU A 112 -8.80 11.25 14.06
CA GLU A 112 -8.14 12.02 15.12
C GLU A 112 -8.87 11.92 16.46
N LYS A 113 -10.20 11.95 16.41
CA LYS A 113 -11.09 11.65 17.53
C LYS A 113 -11.98 10.48 17.13
N TRP A 114 -12.09 9.48 18.01
CA TRP A 114 -13.03 8.40 17.75
C TRP A 114 -14.46 8.97 17.74
N PRO A 115 -15.34 8.58 16.81
CA PRO A 115 -16.73 9.03 16.84
C PRO A 115 -17.43 8.48 18.09
N TYR A 116 -18.04 9.36 18.88
CA TYR A 116 -18.86 8.95 20.02
C TYR A 116 -20.18 8.37 19.49
N VAL A 117 -20.40 7.08 19.70
CA VAL A 117 -21.64 6.41 19.31
C VAL A 117 -22.43 6.13 20.58
N SER A 118 -23.48 6.93 20.84
CA SER A 118 -24.32 6.91 22.06
C SER A 118 -25.01 5.58 22.39
N ASN A 119 -24.92 4.57 21.52
CA ASN A 119 -25.60 3.28 21.68
C ASN A 119 -24.80 2.22 22.42
N TYR A 120 -23.58 2.54 22.88
CA TYR A 120 -22.76 1.63 23.66
C TYR A 120 -22.36 2.29 24.97
N GLU A 121 -22.32 1.52 26.06
CA GLU A 121 -21.59 1.85 27.28
C GLU A 121 -20.10 1.89 26.92
N ILE A 122 -19.67 2.97 26.28
CA ILE A 122 -18.27 3.21 25.99
C ILE A 122 -17.66 3.67 27.31
N ASP A 123 -16.70 2.88 27.79
CA ASP A 123 -15.86 3.22 28.93
C ASP A 123 -15.15 4.55 28.60
N GLU A 124 -15.65 5.65 29.20
CA GLU A 124 -15.25 7.03 28.89
C GLU A 124 -13.73 7.22 29.06
N GLU A 125 -13.13 6.43 29.96
CA GLU A 125 -11.69 6.33 30.15
C GLU A 125 -10.93 5.89 28.88
N GLN A 126 -11.46 4.96 28.09
CA GLN A 126 -10.80 4.48 26.87
C GLN A 126 -10.82 5.53 25.77
N PHE A 127 -11.90 6.33 25.73
CA PHE A 127 -12.03 7.44 24.79
C PHE A 127 -10.97 8.52 25.07
N GLU A 128 -10.79 8.88 26.34
CA GLU A 128 -9.77 9.84 26.76
C GLU A 128 -8.34 9.31 26.57
N ARG A 129 -8.13 7.99 26.73
CA ARG A 129 -6.81 7.35 26.48
C ARG A 129 -6.44 7.24 25.00
N TYR A 130 -7.42 7.28 24.10
CA TYR A 130 -7.16 7.11 22.66
C TYR A 130 -6.34 8.27 22.06
N ALA A 131 -6.73 9.51 22.33
CA ALA A 131 -6.05 10.69 21.79
C ALA A 131 -4.55 10.76 22.15
N PRO A 132 -4.13 10.58 23.43
CA PRO A 132 -2.70 10.59 23.78
C PRO A 132 -1.97 9.39 23.18
N LEU A 133 -2.59 8.20 23.13
CA LEU A 133 -1.97 7.01 22.53
C LEU A 133 -1.70 7.25 21.03
N ARG A 134 -2.69 7.74 20.27
CA ARG A 134 -2.54 8.06 18.85
C ARG A 134 -1.43 9.08 18.60
N SER A 135 -1.35 10.12 19.44
CA SER A 135 -0.27 11.11 19.33
C SER A 135 1.12 10.50 19.56
N SER A 136 1.23 9.55 20.48
CA SER A 136 2.48 8.85 20.79
C SER A 136 2.89 7.91 19.64
N VAL A 137 1.93 7.18 19.07
CA VAL A 137 2.15 6.32 17.90
C VAL A 137 2.60 7.16 16.69
N ARG A 138 2.00 8.33 16.45
CA ARG A 138 2.40 9.22 15.36
C ARG A 138 3.85 9.70 15.51
N LYS A 139 4.26 10.09 16.71
CA LYS A 139 5.65 10.49 16.99
C LYS A 139 6.62 9.34 16.72
N LEU A 140 6.28 8.13 17.18
CA LEU A 140 7.12 6.94 16.95
C LEU A 140 7.23 6.60 15.45
N GLN A 141 6.14 6.80 14.70
CA GLN A 141 6.14 6.64 13.24
C GLN A 141 7.06 7.66 12.55
N GLU A 142 7.01 8.93 12.94
CA GLU A 142 7.89 9.97 12.41
C GLU A 142 9.37 9.64 12.69
N GLU A 143 9.68 9.17 13.90
CA GLU A 143 11.02 8.72 14.28
C GLU A 143 11.48 7.50 13.45
N TYR A 144 10.60 6.52 13.26
CA TYR A 144 10.89 5.34 12.45
C TYR A 144 11.20 5.70 10.99
N ILE A 145 10.40 6.59 10.39
CA ILE A 145 10.61 7.06 9.01
C ILE A 145 11.97 7.76 8.91
N ALA A 146 12.30 8.66 9.85
CA ALA A 146 13.59 9.35 9.85
C ALA A 146 14.79 8.38 9.97
N ILE A 147 14.66 7.31 10.76
CA ILE A 147 15.69 6.27 10.87
C ILE A 147 15.80 5.47 9.58
N LYS A 148 14.67 5.12 8.96
CA LYS A 148 14.63 4.38 7.70
C LYS A 148 15.29 5.18 6.56
N GLU A 149 14.97 6.46 6.45
CA GLU A 149 15.60 7.37 5.48
C GLU A 149 17.12 7.47 5.69
N LYS A 150 17.58 7.59 6.94
CA LYS A 150 19.01 7.56 7.25
C LYS A 150 19.64 6.23 6.84
N CYS A 151 18.99 5.10 7.13
CA CYS A 151 19.46 3.77 6.77
C CYS A 151 19.59 3.62 5.24
N ASP A 152 18.57 4.05 4.50
CA ASP A 152 18.56 3.99 3.04
C ASP A 152 19.59 4.96 2.43
N HIS A 153 19.80 6.12 3.04
CA HIS A 153 20.90 7.02 2.68
C HIS A 153 22.27 6.35 2.88
N TYR A 154 22.53 5.74 4.03
CA TYR A 154 23.79 5.02 4.26
C TYR A 154 23.98 3.82 3.34
N LYS A 155 22.91 3.08 3.01
CA LYS A 155 22.98 2.01 2.00
C LYS A 155 23.31 2.56 0.61
N SER A 156 22.74 3.70 0.23
CA SER A 156 23.06 4.34 -1.06
C SER A 156 24.53 4.80 -1.11
N LEU A 157 25.05 5.36 -0.02
CA LEU A 157 26.46 5.72 0.08
C LEU A 157 27.35 4.48 0.05
N TYR A 158 26.97 3.43 0.76
CA TYR A 158 27.69 2.15 0.73
C TYR A 158 27.74 1.57 -0.67
N ALA A 159 26.64 1.56 -1.42
CA ALA A 159 26.60 1.11 -2.81
C ALA A 159 27.48 1.95 -3.76
N LEU A 160 27.70 3.23 -3.44
CA LEU A 160 28.64 4.09 -4.18
C LEU A 160 30.10 3.84 -3.80
N VAL A 161 30.34 3.44 -2.54
CA VAL A 161 31.70 3.18 -2.01
C VAL A 161 32.17 1.75 -2.33
N GLU A 162 31.27 0.76 -2.34
CA GLU A 162 31.55 -0.63 -2.71
C GLU A 162 32.36 -0.78 -4.03
N PRO A 163 32.02 -0.09 -5.14
CA PRO A 163 32.83 -0.16 -6.36
C PRO A 163 34.17 0.58 -6.25
N LEU A 164 34.31 1.52 -5.30
CA LEU A 164 35.55 2.28 -5.06
C LEU A 164 36.53 1.52 -4.16
N ASP A 165 36.06 0.61 -3.30
CA ASP A 165 36.89 -0.15 -2.34
C ASP A 165 37.90 -1.11 -3.00
N LYS A 166 37.82 -1.27 -4.33
CA LYS A 166 38.83 -1.96 -5.14
C LYS A 166 40.09 -1.11 -5.33
N SER A 167 40.90 -0.88 -4.28
CA SER A 167 42.30 -0.36 -4.35
C SER A 167 42.58 0.95 -5.15
N ASP A 168 41.61 1.49 -5.88
CA ASP A 168 41.72 2.59 -6.85
C ASP A 168 41.25 3.92 -6.25
N ILE A 169 40.84 3.93 -4.97
CA ILE A 169 40.46 5.14 -4.23
C ILE A 169 41.56 6.21 -4.33
N GLN A 170 42.83 5.80 -4.28
CA GLN A 170 43.95 6.73 -4.41
C GLN A 170 44.12 7.34 -5.80
N GLN A 171 43.61 6.69 -6.86
CA GLN A 171 43.68 7.23 -8.21
C GLN A 171 42.57 8.26 -8.47
N ASN A 172 41.37 8.07 -7.91
CA ASN A 172 40.22 8.94 -8.19
C ASN A 172 40.00 10.08 -7.17
N VAL A 173 40.68 10.06 -6.02
CA VAL A 173 40.79 11.24 -5.16
C VAL A 173 41.65 12.29 -5.87
N ILE A 174 41.33 13.57 -5.69
CA ILE A 174 42.02 14.75 -6.28
C ILE A 174 43.44 14.87 -5.70
N ALA A 175 44.30 13.88 -5.95
CA ALA A 175 45.72 13.99 -5.77
C ALA A 175 46.31 14.67 -7.02
N LYS A 176 47.40 15.43 -6.86
CA LYS A 176 48.08 16.16 -7.96
C LYS A 176 48.45 15.28 -9.18
N ASN A 177 48.46 13.95 -9.01
CA ASN A 177 48.81 12.96 -10.03
C ASN A 177 47.63 12.09 -10.49
N ALA A 178 46.38 12.46 -10.17
CA ALA A 178 45.20 11.70 -10.59
C ALA A 178 45.10 11.61 -12.13
N PRO A 179 44.67 10.46 -12.69
CA PRO A 179 44.58 10.24 -14.13
C PRO A 179 43.66 11.27 -14.81
N VAL A 180 42.63 11.77 -14.11
CA VAL A 180 41.75 12.84 -14.57
C VAL A 180 42.52 14.14 -14.84
N VAL A 181 43.48 14.52 -13.98
CA VAL A 181 44.29 15.74 -14.19
C VAL A 181 45.20 15.59 -15.40
N ASN A 182 45.72 14.38 -15.63
CA ASN A 182 46.52 14.07 -16.82
C ASN A 182 45.67 14.11 -18.09
N GLU A 183 44.44 13.60 -18.05
CA GLU A 183 43.53 13.64 -19.18
C GLU A 183 43.07 15.08 -19.50
N ILE A 184 42.82 15.91 -18.48
CA ILE A 184 42.54 17.35 -18.65
C ILE A 184 43.75 18.08 -19.25
N LYS A 185 44.97 17.76 -18.82
CA LYS A 185 46.20 18.32 -19.42
C LYS A 185 46.32 17.90 -20.89
N ARG A 186 46.04 16.64 -21.22
CA ARG A 186 46.02 16.15 -22.61
C ARG A 186 44.96 16.86 -23.44
N MET A 187 43.73 17.01 -22.94
CA MET A 187 42.66 17.76 -23.61
C MET A 187 43.05 19.22 -23.84
N ARG A 188 43.76 19.86 -22.89
CA ARG A 188 44.26 21.23 -23.06
C ARG A 188 45.32 21.32 -24.17
N ILE A 189 46.23 20.36 -24.24
CA ILE A 189 47.24 20.30 -25.30
C ILE A 189 46.56 20.06 -26.66
N LEU A 190 45.63 19.11 -26.73
CA LEU A 190 44.86 18.82 -27.95
C LEU A 190 44.05 20.03 -28.40
N SER A 191 43.39 20.75 -27.49
CA SER A 191 42.66 21.98 -27.79
C SER A 191 43.58 23.07 -28.34
N LYS A 192 44.77 23.26 -27.75
CA LYS A 192 45.79 24.19 -28.30
C LYS A 192 46.23 23.79 -29.71
N LEU A 193 46.46 22.51 -29.96
CA LEU A 193 46.84 22.00 -31.28
C LEU A 193 45.72 22.17 -32.31
N TYR A 194 44.47 21.91 -31.91
CA TYR A 194 43.30 22.10 -32.77
C TYR A 194 43.10 23.57 -33.11
N PHE A 195 43.22 24.45 -32.11
CA PHE A 195 43.16 25.91 -32.32
C PHE A 195 44.28 26.37 -33.25
N PHE A 196 45.51 25.91 -33.05
CA PHE A 196 46.63 26.26 -33.93
C PHE A 196 46.43 25.76 -35.36
N ARG A 197 45.85 24.57 -35.53
CA ARG A 197 45.56 24.00 -36.86
C ARG A 197 44.43 24.74 -37.56
N ILE A 198 43.37 25.11 -36.86
CA ILE A 198 42.29 25.98 -37.38
C ILE A 198 42.87 27.36 -37.75
N PHE A 199 43.67 27.95 -36.88
CA PHE A 199 44.34 29.23 -37.12
C PHE A 199 45.25 29.18 -38.35
N ARG A 200 46.02 28.09 -38.53
CA ARG A 200 46.89 27.90 -39.70
C ARG A 200 46.10 27.75 -41.01
N VAL A 201 44.92 27.12 -40.97
CA VAL A 201 44.03 27.01 -42.15
C VAL A 201 43.42 28.36 -42.49
N LEU A 202 42.94 29.11 -41.47
CA LEU A 202 42.42 30.47 -41.65
C LEU A 202 43.48 31.45 -42.20
N MET A 203 44.74 31.33 -41.75
CA MET A 203 45.87 32.13 -42.24
C MET A 203 46.28 31.76 -43.68
N LYS A 204 46.04 30.52 -44.13
CA LYS A 204 46.30 30.11 -45.52
C LYS A 204 45.22 30.57 -46.50
N GLN A 205 43.96 30.69 -46.05
CA GLN A 205 42.86 31.13 -46.90
C GLN A 205 42.76 32.65 -47.05
N ASN A 206 43.27 33.43 -46.09
CA ASN A 206 43.23 34.90 -46.13
C ASN A 206 44.65 35.50 -46.14
N SER A 207 45.20 35.72 -47.34
CA SER A 207 46.52 36.33 -47.59
C SER A 207 46.64 37.80 -47.14
N VAL A 208 45.56 38.46 -46.71
CA VAL A 208 45.54 39.87 -46.29
C VAL A 208 45.80 40.05 -44.78
N LEU A 209 45.71 38.99 -43.97
CA LEU A 209 45.78 39.09 -42.50
C LEU A 209 47.18 38.93 -41.91
N ILE A 210 48.23 38.94 -42.73
CA ILE A 210 49.61 38.78 -42.28
C ILE A 210 50.09 40.01 -41.49
N MET A 211 49.62 41.22 -41.84
CA MET A 211 50.00 42.48 -41.16
C MET A 211 49.38 42.65 -39.76
N TYR A 212 48.23 42.03 -39.49
CA TYR A 212 47.59 42.10 -38.15
C TYR A 212 48.10 41.02 -37.18
N SER A 213 48.85 40.03 -37.68
CA SER A 213 49.28 38.86 -36.90
C SER A 213 50.42 39.14 -35.91
N GLU A 214 51.30 40.09 -36.21
CA GLU A 214 52.38 40.49 -35.29
C GLU A 214 51.87 41.22 -34.05
N TYR A 215 50.68 41.84 -34.11
CA TYR A 215 50.11 42.60 -32.99
C TYR A 215 48.99 41.87 -32.25
N LEU A 216 48.16 41.08 -32.93
CA LEU A 216 47.01 40.43 -32.27
C LEU A 216 47.41 39.18 -31.47
N VAL A 217 48.36 38.37 -31.96
CA VAL A 217 48.73 37.11 -31.29
C VAL A 217 49.38 37.36 -29.92
N PRO A 218 50.35 38.29 -29.77
CA PRO A 218 50.90 38.61 -28.45
C PRO A 218 49.85 39.22 -27.51
N LYS A 219 48.92 40.02 -28.04
CA LYS A 219 47.85 40.66 -27.26
C LYS A 219 46.81 39.63 -26.77
N LEU A 220 46.46 38.65 -27.59
CA LEU A 220 45.61 37.53 -27.20
C LEU A 220 46.30 36.60 -26.20
N MET A 221 47.60 36.33 -26.39
CA MET A 221 48.36 35.52 -25.43
C MET A 221 48.50 36.22 -24.08
N SER A 222 48.81 37.52 -24.05
CA SER A 222 48.87 38.29 -22.80
C SER A 222 47.53 38.43 -22.09
N THR A 223 46.41 38.49 -22.83
CA THR A 223 45.07 38.54 -22.23
C THR A 223 44.64 37.16 -21.70
N LEU A 224 45.04 36.08 -22.37
CA LEU A 224 44.84 34.71 -21.87
C LEU A 224 45.68 34.42 -20.62
N GLU A 225 46.94 34.87 -20.57
CA GLU A 225 47.78 34.76 -19.37
C GLU A 225 47.20 35.56 -18.20
N ARG A 226 46.84 36.83 -18.42
CA ARG A 226 46.18 37.64 -17.37
C ARG A 226 44.89 37.01 -16.86
N ARG A 227 44.11 36.40 -17.75
CA ARG A 227 42.84 35.75 -17.37
C ARG A 227 43.08 34.42 -16.63
N SER A 228 44.15 33.69 -16.98
CA SER A 228 44.61 32.51 -16.24
C SER A 228 45.03 32.90 -14.82
N ASP A 229 45.85 33.93 -14.67
CA ASP A 229 46.31 34.42 -13.36
C ASP A 229 45.15 34.90 -12.49
N PHE A 230 44.17 35.57 -13.10
CA PHE A 230 42.95 36.00 -12.41
C PHE A 230 42.14 34.80 -11.89
N LEU A 231 42.02 33.73 -12.68
CA LEU A 231 41.30 32.52 -12.26
C LEU A 231 42.05 31.77 -11.14
N SER A 232 43.38 31.69 -11.21
CA SER A 232 44.19 31.09 -10.14
C SER A 232 44.09 31.89 -8.83
N LYS A 233 44.10 33.22 -8.90
CA LYS A 233 43.93 34.08 -7.73
C LYS A 233 42.53 33.94 -7.10
N ARG A 234 41.50 33.85 -7.94
CA ARG A 234 40.11 33.64 -7.48
C ARG A 234 39.90 32.28 -6.83
N GLN A 235 40.60 31.24 -7.28
CA GLN A 235 40.59 29.92 -6.64
C GLN A 235 41.25 29.97 -5.26
N GLN A 236 42.39 30.66 -5.11
CA GLN A 236 43.03 30.87 -3.81
C GLN A 236 42.15 31.66 -2.83
N GLU A 237 41.44 32.70 -3.31
CA GLU A 237 40.49 33.47 -2.49
C GLU A 237 39.28 32.63 -2.03
N GLN A 238 38.79 31.72 -2.89
CA GLN A 238 37.71 30.80 -2.51
C GLN A 238 38.17 29.75 -1.49
N GLU A 239 39.41 29.27 -1.57
CA GLU A 239 39.99 28.35 -0.57
C GLU A 239 40.20 29.05 0.79
N LEU A 240 40.69 30.29 0.78
CA LEU A 240 40.83 31.13 1.99
C LEU A 240 39.48 31.46 2.63
N SER A 241 38.45 31.71 1.81
CA SER A 241 37.08 31.94 2.28
C SER A 241 36.51 30.70 2.96
N LYS A 242 36.64 29.51 2.34
CA LYS A 242 36.22 28.23 2.93
C LYS A 242 36.97 27.92 4.24
N SER A 243 38.25 28.26 4.34
CA SER A 243 39.02 28.13 5.58
C SER A 243 38.51 29.04 6.71
N LYS A 244 38.01 30.25 6.39
CA LYS A 244 37.41 31.15 7.39
C LYS A 244 36.05 30.68 7.88
N TYR A 245 35.23 30.09 7.02
CA TYR A 245 33.93 29.52 7.43
C TYR A 245 34.07 28.27 8.31
N ASN A 246 35.14 27.49 8.16
CA ASN A 246 35.43 26.33 9.01
C ASN A 246 36.00 26.70 10.40
N LEU A 247 36.47 27.92 10.60
CA LEU A 247 36.93 28.44 11.90
C LEU A 247 35.79 29.05 12.76
N ASN A 248 34.58 29.19 12.20
CA ASN A 248 33.40 29.74 12.89
C ASN A 248 32.38 28.66 13.31
N ILE A 249 32.74 27.37 13.26
CA ILE A 249 31.87 26.23 13.63
C ILE A 249 32.45 25.42 14.82
N THR A 250 33.45 25.96 15.53
CA THR A 250 33.88 25.50 16.86
C THR A 250 33.68 26.60 17.87
#